data_AF-R5MC84-F1
#
_entry.id   AF-R5MC84-F1
#
_cell.length_a   1.000
_cell.length_b   1.000
_cell.length_c   1.000
_cell.angle_alpha   90.00
_cell.angle_beta   90.00
_cell.angle_gamma   90.00
#
_symmetry.space_group_name_H-M   'P 1'
#
loop_
_entity.id
_entity.type
_entity.pdbx_description
1 polymer ?
#
loop_
_entity_poly.entity_id
_entity_poly.type
_entity_poly.pdbx_seq_one_letter_code
_entity_poly.pdbx_strand_id
1 'polypeptide(L)'
;MNNFLSLKLYKNNDLYLEKKSLNYAKNNNKYEFSLEDVLNTIIISEDAMVLTRDNKESTLELTVNKNGNHKCRYLLKELDAYVDIVVDSAEFSIQDDKLELYYQLESDDQFTRLEINF
;
A
#
# COMPACT_ATOMS: atom_id res chain seq x y z
N MET A 1 -19.11 14.54 -2.89
CA MET A 1 -19.51 13.12 -2.95
C MET A 1 -18.62 12.38 -1.97
N ASN A 2 -19.21 11.57 -1.07
CA ASN A 2 -18.43 10.72 -0.18
C ASN A 2 -18.18 9.40 -0.93
N ASN A 3 -16.92 9.06 -1.17
CA ASN A 3 -16.54 7.78 -1.74
C ASN A 3 -16.12 6.86 -0.59
N PHE A 4 -16.54 5.60 -0.66
CA PHE A 4 -16.24 4.60 0.35
C PHE A 4 -15.51 3.44 -0.27
N LEU A 5 -14.41 3.02 0.35
CA LEU A 5 -13.71 1.80 -0.01
C LEU A 5 -13.91 0.73 1.05
N SER A 6 -13.78 -0.51 0.61
CA SER A 6 -13.57 -1.66 1.50
C SER A 6 -12.14 -2.14 1.36
N LEU A 7 -11.54 -2.57 2.48
CA LEU A 7 -10.15 -3.00 2.57
C LEU A 7 -10.09 -4.33 3.32
N LYS A 8 -9.32 -5.27 2.77
CA LYS A 8 -8.91 -6.50 3.46
C LYS A 8 -7.40 -6.65 3.37
N LEU A 9 -6.77 -6.92 4.50
CA LEU A 9 -5.35 -7.21 4.62
C LEU A 9 -5.19 -8.64 5.11
N TYR A 10 -4.41 -9.42 4.38
CA TYR A 10 -4.06 -10.78 4.74
C TYR A 10 -2.55 -10.89 4.99
N LYS A 11 -2.18 -11.70 5.96
CA LYS A 11 -0.80 -12.07 6.28
C LYS A 11 -0.69 -13.59 6.20
N ASN A 12 0.21 -14.10 5.37
CA ASN A 12 0.34 -15.54 5.09
C ASN A 12 -1.00 -16.20 4.68
N ASN A 13 -1.83 -15.47 3.92
CA ASN A 13 -3.18 -15.83 3.50
C ASN A 13 -4.27 -15.83 4.60
N ASP A 14 -3.92 -15.56 5.85
CA ASP A 14 -4.88 -15.37 6.93
C ASP A 14 -5.40 -13.93 6.96
N LEU A 15 -6.71 -13.76 7.13
CA LEU A 15 -7.32 -12.43 7.23
C LEU A 15 -6.85 -11.76 8.53
N TYR A 16 -6.09 -10.69 8.38
CA TYR A 16 -5.52 -9.93 9.50
C TYR A 16 -6.36 -8.71 9.85
N LEU A 17 -6.87 -7.98 8.85
CA LEU A 17 -7.68 -6.78 9.04
C LEU A 17 -8.76 -6.68 7.96
N GLU A 18 -9.97 -6.27 8.36
CA GLU A 18 -11.06 -5.92 7.44
C GLU A 18 -11.67 -4.57 7.85
N LYS A 19 -11.89 -3.69 6.87
CA LYS A 19 -12.70 -2.46 7.01
C LYS A 19 -13.67 -2.38 5.84
N LYS A 20 -14.96 -2.27 6.12
CA LYS A 20 -16.02 -2.34 5.09
C LYS A 20 -16.44 -0.99 4.52
N SER A 21 -16.12 0.10 5.22
CA SER A 21 -16.51 1.45 4.80
C SER A 21 -15.49 2.45 5.34
N LEU A 22 -14.52 2.79 4.51
CA LEU A 22 -13.53 3.83 4.77
C LEU A 22 -13.75 4.97 3.77
N ASN A 23 -13.81 6.20 4.28
CA ASN A 23 -13.82 7.36 3.40
C ASN A 23 -12.50 7.45 2.65
N TYR A 24 -12.58 7.70 1.35
CA TYR A 24 -11.40 7.99 0.55
C TYR A 24 -11.62 9.17 -0.40
N ALA A 25 -10.53 9.85 -0.73
CA ALA A 25 -10.48 10.86 -1.77
C ALA A 25 -9.85 10.26 -3.03
N LYS A 26 -10.41 10.59 -4.20
CA LYS A 26 -9.86 10.22 -5.51
C LYS A 26 -9.52 11.49 -6.29
N ASN A 27 -8.30 11.57 -6.79
CA ASN A 27 -7.87 12.61 -7.72
C ASN A 27 -7.10 11.95 -8.86
N ASN A 28 -7.73 11.83 -10.03
CA ASN A 28 -7.22 11.10 -11.19
C ASN A 28 -6.82 9.66 -10.82
N ASN A 29 -5.51 9.39 -10.80
CA ASN A 29 -4.92 8.09 -10.53
C ASN A 29 -4.41 7.94 -9.08
N LYS A 30 -4.71 8.93 -8.23
CA LYS A 30 -4.33 8.97 -6.82
C LYS A 30 -5.56 8.69 -5.95
N TYR A 31 -5.38 7.81 -4.96
CA TYR A 31 -6.35 7.45 -3.94
C TYR A 31 -5.77 7.74 -2.56
N GLU A 32 -6.52 8.39 -1.69
CA GLU A 32 -6.07 8.75 -0.34
C GLU A 32 -7.11 8.39 0.70
N PHE A 33 -6.70 7.68 1.76
CA PHE A 33 -7.55 7.33 2.89
C PHE A 33 -6.76 7.19 4.18
N SER A 34 -7.40 7.51 5.30
CA SER A 34 -6.80 7.33 6.63
C SER A 34 -7.26 6.01 7.25
N LEU A 35 -6.32 5.28 7.83
CA LEU A 35 -6.57 4.06 8.58
C LEU A 35 -5.72 4.11 9.85
N GLU A 36 -6.36 4.18 11.02
CA GLU A 36 -5.67 4.14 12.33
C GLU A 36 -4.55 5.18 12.45
N ASP A 37 -4.88 6.45 12.15
CA ASP A 37 -3.94 7.59 12.15
C ASP A 37 -2.79 7.50 11.13
N VAL A 38 -2.84 6.54 10.21
CA VAL A 38 -1.94 6.43 9.06
C VAL A 38 -2.65 6.94 7.81
N LEU A 39 -2.07 7.93 7.13
CA LEU A 39 -2.49 8.35 5.80
C LEU A 39 -1.92 7.37 4.78
N ASN A 40 -2.80 6.73 4.03
CA ASN A 40 -2.45 5.83 2.94
C ASN A 40 -2.71 6.57 1.63
N THR A 41 -1.67 6.67 0.81
CA THR A 41 -1.74 7.20 -0.55
C THR A 41 -1.39 6.08 -1.52
N ILE A 42 -2.25 5.87 -2.52
CA ILE A 42 -2.00 4.92 -3.61
C ILE A 42 -2.01 5.70 -4.92
N ILE A 43 -0.91 5.63 -5.66
CA ILE A 43 -0.80 6.20 -7.02
C ILE A 43 -0.62 5.05 -7.99
N ILE A 44 -1.48 4.98 -9.00
CA ILE A 44 -1.44 3.93 -10.03
C ILE A 44 -1.04 4.57 -11.36
N SER A 45 -0.05 4.01 -12.03
CA SER A 45 0.32 4.38 -13.40
C SER A 45 0.26 3.17 -14.31
N GLU A 46 0.55 3.36 -15.59
CA GLU A 46 0.57 2.28 -16.58
C GLU A 46 1.58 1.17 -16.20
N ASP A 47 2.73 1.56 -15.66
CA ASP A 47 3.86 0.65 -15.41
C ASP A 47 4.10 0.34 -13.94
N ALA A 48 3.48 1.08 -13.02
CA ALA A 48 3.79 0.98 -11.60
C ALA A 48 2.61 1.32 -10.68
N MET A 49 2.73 0.88 -9.43
CA MET A 49 1.91 1.33 -8.32
C MET A 49 2.83 1.81 -7.19
N VAL A 50 2.52 2.96 -6.62
CA VAL A 50 3.18 3.47 -5.41
C VAL A 50 2.18 3.46 -4.26
N LEU A 51 2.51 2.76 -3.19
CA LEU A 51 1.81 2.82 -1.91
C LEU A 51 2.68 3.58 -0.91
N THR A 52 2.17 4.69 -0.40
CA THR A 52 2.79 5.45 0.69
C THR A 52 1.92 5.33 1.94
N ARG A 53 2.53 4.93 3.05
CA ARG A 53 1.91 4.91 4.39
C ARG A 53 2.65 5.91 5.26
N ASP A 54 1.97 6.98 5.63
CA ASP A 54 2.56 8.09 6.37
C ASP A 54 1.86 8.27 7.71
N ASN A 55 2.63 8.35 8.79
CA ASN A 55 2.14 8.74 10.10
C ASN A 55 3.09 9.74 10.75
N LYS A 56 2.90 10.06 12.03
CA LYS A 56 3.75 11.06 12.71
C LYS A 56 5.21 10.63 12.85
N GLU A 57 5.47 9.32 12.94
CA GLU A 57 6.78 8.76 13.28
C GLU A 57 7.59 8.37 12.03
N SER A 58 6.89 7.95 10.97
CA SER A 58 7.53 7.31 9.83
C SER A 58 6.76 7.48 8.52
N THR A 59 7.47 7.19 7.42
CA THR A 59 6.88 7.04 6.09
C THR A 59 7.40 5.76 5.46
N LEU A 60 6.50 4.84 5.10
CA LEU A 60 6.82 3.70 4.25
C LEU A 60 6.38 4.00 2.83
N GLU A 61 7.26 3.79 1.85
CA GLU A 61 6.94 3.87 0.43
C GLU A 61 7.29 2.55 -0.25
N LEU A 62 6.30 1.92 -0.87
CA LEU A 62 6.46 0.72 -1.69
C LEU A 62 6.13 1.07 -3.14
N THR A 63 7.12 0.92 -4.02
CA THR A 63 6.96 1.02 -5.47
C THR A 63 6.97 -0.37 -6.08
N VAL A 64 5.86 -0.77 -6.71
CA VAL A 64 5.72 -2.03 -7.43
C VAL A 64 5.72 -1.76 -8.92
N ASN A 65 6.82 -2.09 -9.61
CA ASN A 65 6.96 -1.95 -11.06
C ASN A 65 6.62 -3.26 -11.78
N LYS A 66 5.90 -3.19 -12.91
CA LYS A 66 5.57 -4.37 -13.74
C LYS A 66 6.78 -5.07 -14.35
N ASN A 67 7.92 -4.38 -14.44
CA ASN A 67 9.19 -4.93 -14.92
C ASN A 67 9.99 -5.69 -13.83
N GLY A 68 9.45 -5.82 -12.61
CA GLY A 68 10.08 -6.54 -11.50
C GLY A 68 11.06 -5.72 -10.65
N ASN A 69 11.38 -4.47 -11.03
CA ASN A 69 12.31 -3.62 -10.28
C ASN A 69 11.62 -2.92 -9.09
N HIS A 70 11.09 -3.69 -8.14
CA HIS A 70 10.38 -3.15 -6.98
C HIS A 70 11.33 -2.42 -6.03
N LYS A 71 10.80 -1.45 -5.28
CA LYS A 71 11.55 -0.70 -4.27
C LYS A 71 10.70 -0.50 -3.03
N CYS A 72 11.29 -0.64 -1.86
CA CYS A 72 10.66 -0.23 -0.62
C CYS A 72 11.64 0.64 0.19
N ARG A 73 11.16 1.78 0.68
CA ARG A 73 11.93 2.69 1.53
C ARG A 73 11.14 3.01 2.78
N TYR A 74 11.84 3.14 3.89
CA TYR A 74 11.28 3.51 5.17
C TYR A 74 12.03 4.70 5.73
N LEU A 75 11.32 5.80 5.96
CA LEU A 75 11.83 7.00 6.61
C LEU A 75 11.48 6.96 8.09
N LEU A 76 12.49 7.07 8.94
CA LEU A 76 12.36 7.36 10.37
C LEU A 76 12.43 8.88 10.55
N LYS A 77 11.30 9.53 10.81
CA LYS A 77 11.21 11.01 10.81
C LYS A 77 12.01 11.64 11.95
N GLU A 78 12.06 11.01 13.11
CA GLU A 78 12.84 11.50 14.25
C GLU A 78 14.35 11.54 13.97
N LEU A 79 14.84 10.62 13.13
CA LEU A 79 16.25 10.50 12.79
C LEU A 79 16.59 11.14 11.44
N ASP A 80 15.58 11.61 10.70
CA ASP A 80 15.68 12.02 9.29
C ASP A 80 16.48 11.01 8.45
N ALA A 81 16.23 9.72 8.68
CA ALA A 81 17.03 8.63 8.13
C ALA A 81 16.18 7.69 7.29
N TYR A 82 16.73 7.30 6.13
CA TYR A 82 16.11 6.33 5.24
C TYR A 82 16.76 4.96 5.38
N VAL A 83 15.91 3.93 5.35
CA VAL A 83 16.30 2.53 5.24
C VAL A 83 15.67 1.98 3.97
N ASP A 84 16.50 1.42 3.10
CA ASP A 84 16.01 0.66 1.96
C ASP A 84 15.68 -0.76 2.43
N ILE A 85 14.47 -1.22 2.13
CA ILE A 85 13.99 -2.57 2.49
C ILE A 85 13.96 -3.39 1.20
N VAL A 86 14.59 -4.56 1.24
CA VAL A 86 14.58 -5.51 0.12
C VAL A 86 13.14 -6.02 -0.09
N VAL A 87 12.72 -6.01 -1.36
CA VAL A 87 11.43 -6.54 -1.79
C VAL A 87 11.69 -7.86 -2.50
N ASP A 88 11.34 -8.98 -1.85
CA ASP A 88 11.55 -10.32 -2.40
C ASP A 88 10.64 -10.58 -3.60
N SER A 89 9.39 -10.16 -3.47
CA SER A 89 8.39 -10.24 -4.54
C SER A 89 7.31 -9.19 -4.33
N ALA A 90 6.79 -8.64 -5.42
CA ALA A 90 5.58 -7.83 -5.38
C ALA A 90 4.84 -7.84 -6.72
N GLU A 91 3.53 -7.76 -6.68
CA GLU A 91 2.68 -7.66 -7.88
C GLU A 91 1.43 -6.86 -7.53
N PHE A 92 0.88 -6.15 -8.51
CA PHE A 92 -0.42 -5.50 -8.35
C PHE A 92 -1.28 -5.69 -9.60
N SER A 93 -2.59 -5.72 -9.40
CA SER A 93 -3.57 -5.69 -10.47
C SER A 93 -4.71 -4.74 -10.11
N ILE A 94 -5.29 -4.08 -11.11
CA ILE A 94 -6.50 -3.27 -10.96
C ILE A 94 -7.49 -3.61 -12.07
N GLN A 95 -8.69 -4.07 -11.67
CA GLN A 95 -9.78 -4.45 -12.57
C GLN A 95 -11.11 -4.08 -11.90
N ASP A 96 -12.06 -3.51 -12.63
CA ASP A 96 -13.42 -3.22 -12.15
C ASP A 96 -13.47 -2.57 -10.75
N ASP A 97 -12.69 -1.50 -10.54
CA ASP A 97 -12.55 -0.76 -9.26
C ASP A 97 -12.02 -1.59 -8.08
N LYS A 98 -11.47 -2.78 -8.33
CA LYS A 98 -10.75 -3.60 -7.36
C LYS A 98 -9.25 -3.52 -7.60
N LEU A 99 -8.51 -3.12 -6.57
CA LEU A 99 -7.06 -3.23 -6.49
C LEU A 99 -6.68 -4.45 -5.65
N GLU A 100 -5.83 -5.30 -6.21
CA GLU A 100 -5.11 -6.33 -5.46
C GLU A 100 -3.63 -6.03 -5.50
N LEU A 101 -3.00 -6.06 -4.33
CA LEU A 101 -1.57 -5.88 -4.15
C LEU A 101 -1.03 -7.06 -3.34
N TYR A 102 0.03 -7.65 -3.84
CA TYR A 102 0.79 -8.72 -3.20
C TYR A 102 2.22 -8.23 -2.99
N TYR A 103 2.78 -8.45 -1.81
CA TYR A 103 4.20 -8.18 -1.57
C TYR A 103 4.77 -9.00 -0.42
N GLN A 104 6.08 -9.25 -0.49
CA GLN A 104 6.89 -9.81 0.58
C GLN A 104 8.13 -8.93 0.74
N LEU A 105 8.35 -8.44 1.97
CA LEU A 105 9.54 -7.68 2.35
C LEU A 105 10.45 -8.57 3.18
N GLU A 106 11.76 -8.46 2.97
CA GLU A 106 12.77 -9.22 3.73
C GLU A 106 12.65 -8.96 5.25
N SER A 107 12.19 -7.76 5.64
CA SER A 107 12.07 -7.37 7.05
C SER A 107 10.84 -7.91 7.77
N ASP A 108 9.81 -8.37 7.06
CA ASP A 108 8.52 -8.79 7.65
C ASP A 108 8.35 -10.31 7.64
N ASP A 109 9.14 -11.03 6.83
CA ASP A 109 9.13 -12.51 6.68
C ASP A 109 7.73 -13.10 6.41
N GLN A 110 6.79 -12.26 5.97
CA GLN A 110 5.38 -12.60 5.77
C GLN A 110 4.90 -12.15 4.41
N PHE A 111 4.19 -13.06 3.75
CA PHE A 111 3.47 -12.73 2.52
C PHE A 111 2.27 -11.84 2.85
N THR A 112 2.20 -10.66 2.24
CA THR A 112 1.12 -9.71 2.46
C THR A 112 0.27 -9.58 1.22
N ARG A 113 -1.05 -9.70 1.40
CA ARG A 113 -2.04 -9.40 0.36
C ARG A 113 -2.98 -8.31 0.84
N LEU A 114 -3.11 -7.26 0.04
CA LEU A 114 -4.03 -6.14 0.25
C LEU A 114 -5.08 -6.15 -0.87
N GLU A 115 -6.34 -6.23 -0.50
CA GLU A 115 -7.48 -6.11 -1.40
C GLU A 115 -8.23 -4.82 -1.06
N ILE A 116 -8.44 -3.96 -2.06
CA ILE A 116 -9.22 -2.73 -1.93
C ILE A 116 -10.28 -2.72 -3.01
N ASN A 117 -11.54 -2.53 -2.64
CA ASN A 117 -12.61 -2.21 -3.59
C ASN A 117 -13.01 -0.74 -3.37
N PHE A 118 -12.85 0.10 -4.40
CA PHE A 118 -13.10 1.54 -4.38
C PHE A 118 -14.57 1.91 -4.63
#